data_AF-A0A1J4Z2R2-F1
#
_entry.id   AF-A0A1J4Z2R2-F1
#
_cell.length_a   1.000
_cell.length_b   1.000
_cell.length_c   1.000
_cell.angle_alpha   90.00
_cell.angle_beta   90.00
_cell.angle_gamma   90.00
#
_symmetry.space_group_name_H-M   'P 1'
#
loop_
_entity.id
_entity.type
_entity.pdbx_description
1 polymer ?
#
loop_
_entity_poly.entity_id
_entity_poly.type
_entity_poly.pdbx_seq_one_letter_code
_entity_poly.pdbx_strand_id
1 'polypeptide(L)'
;MKQCMYICSFIKGKSIDGAISDLGDVIKMKIAVPFKGEIPHRKGMMSGRYPINGSKEFINILKGLKGNVVVNGMDIDKTRISLASATWARRPLRRAGRKAKRTNVILEAMEIKK
;
A
#
# COMPACT_ATOMS: atom_id res chain seq x y z
N MET A 1 5.72 6.37 -6.86
CA MET A 1 6.72 5.94 -5.87
C MET A 1 6.48 6.54 -4.49
N LYS A 2 6.68 7.84 -4.24
CA LYS A 2 6.54 8.41 -2.88
C LYS A 2 5.24 7.99 -2.19
N GLN A 3 4.10 8.14 -2.89
CA GLN A 3 2.80 7.70 -2.36
C GLN A 3 2.75 6.19 -2.04
N CYS A 4 3.21 5.35 -2.96
CA CYS A 4 3.26 3.89 -2.78
C CYS A 4 4.11 3.49 -1.56
N MET A 5 5.23 4.18 -1.32
CA MET A 5 6.11 3.89 -0.18
C MET A 5 5.41 4.13 1.17
N TYR A 6 4.67 5.23 1.30
CA TYR A 6 3.89 5.49 2.52
C TYR A 6 2.71 4.52 2.66
N ILE A 7 2.07 4.12 1.56
CA ILE A 7 1.04 3.08 1.57
C ILE A 7 1.63 1.74 2.03
N CYS A 8 2.77 1.31 1.49
CA CYS A 8 3.48 0.10 1.91
C CYS A 8 3.80 0.13 3.41
N SER A 9 4.31 1.26 3.92
CA SER A 9 4.57 1.43 5.35
C SER A 9 3.30 1.37 6.20
N PHE A 10 2.16 1.80 5.67
CA PHE A 10 0.88 1.84 6.37
C PHE A 10 0.21 0.46 6.45
N ILE A 11 0.42 -0.40 5.45
CA ILE A 11 -0.16 -1.76 5.41
C ILE A 11 0.75 -2.83 6.02
N LYS A 12 2.05 -2.56 6.15
CA LYS A 12 3.03 -3.52 6.70
C LYS A 12 2.61 -3.97 8.11
N GLY A 13 2.59 -5.28 8.34
CA GLY A 13 2.22 -5.90 9.62
C GLY A 13 0.72 -6.07 9.85
N LYS A 14 -0.15 -5.54 8.98
CA LYS A 14 -1.60 -5.74 9.10
C LYS A 14 -2.04 -7.09 8.54
N SER A 15 -3.25 -7.52 8.91
CA SER A 15 -3.93 -8.61 8.20
C SER A 15 -4.34 -8.12 6.82
N ILE A 16 -4.48 -9.06 5.88
CA ILE A 16 -4.84 -8.72 4.50
C ILE A 16 -6.21 -8.03 4.45
N ASP A 17 -7.20 -8.56 5.18
CA ASP A 17 -8.54 -7.97 5.24
C ASP A 17 -8.57 -6.62 5.97
N GLY A 18 -7.80 -6.48 7.05
CA GLY A 18 -7.66 -5.20 7.74
C GLY A 18 -7.05 -4.13 6.84
N ALA A 19 -6.01 -4.48 6.09
CA ALA A 19 -5.38 -3.58 5.13
C ALA A 19 -6.35 -3.16 4.00
N ILE A 20 -7.20 -4.08 3.50
CA ILE A 20 -8.22 -3.75 2.50
C ILE A 20 -9.25 -2.77 3.06
N SER A 21 -9.73 -3.01 4.28
CA SER A 21 -10.71 -2.12 4.95
C SER A 21 -10.13 -0.72 5.16
N ASP A 22 -8.92 -0.63 5.71
CA ASP A 22 -8.26 0.65 5.96
C ASP A 22 -8.03 1.44 4.67
N LEU A 23 -7.59 0.78 3.59
CA LEU A 23 -7.43 1.43 2.30
C LEU A 23 -8.76 1.87 1.70
N GLY A 24 -9.86 1.15 1.97
CA GLY A 24 -11.21 1.57 1.62
C GLY A 24 -11.63 2.85 2.33
N ASP A 25 -11.29 2.98 3.61
CA ASP A 25 -11.54 4.20 4.38
C ASP A 25 -10.64 5.37 3.97
N VAL A 26 -9.41 5.09 3.50
CA VAL A 26 -8.55 6.10 2.87
C VAL A 26 -9.17 6.64 1.58
N ILE A 27 -9.80 5.77 0.77
CA ILE A 27 -10.52 6.20 -0.46
C ILE A 27 -11.70 7.11 -0.10
N LYS A 28 -12.42 6.79 0.99
CA LYS A 28 -13.53 7.60 1.53
C LYS A 28 -13.05 8.85 2.29
N MET A 29 -11.74 9.11 2.32
CA MET A 29 -11.11 10.20 3.08
C MET A 29 -11.40 10.21 4.58
N LYS A 30 -11.74 9.05 5.16
CA LYS A 30 -12.00 8.90 6.60
C LYS A 30 -10.70 8.75 7.38
N ILE A 31 -9.76 7.97 6.84
CA ILE A 31 -8.46 7.70 7.45
C ILE A 31 -7.38 8.31 6.58
N ALA A 32 -6.53 9.16 7.14
CA ALA A 32 -5.39 9.72 6.43
C ALA A 32 -4.18 8.80 6.56
N VAL A 33 -3.45 8.63 5.45
CA VAL A 33 -2.17 7.91 5.47
C VAL A 33 -1.10 8.89 5.96
N PRO A 34 -0.26 8.50 6.93
CA PRO A 34 0.83 9.34 7.40
C PRO A 34 1.88 9.51 6.30
N PHE A 35 2.18 10.75 5.95
CA PHE A 35 3.25 11.09 5.02
C PHE A 35 4.31 11.92 5.76
N LYS A 36 5.57 11.84 5.33
CA LYS A 36 6.66 12.67 5.88
C LYS A 36 7.04 13.76 4.88
N GLY A 37 7.36 14.96 5.37
CA GLY A 37 7.81 16.11 4.57
C GLY A 37 6.91 17.34 4.70
N GLU A 38 7.05 18.28 3.79
CA GLU A 38 6.28 19.53 3.73
C GLU A 38 4.83 19.28 3.27
N ILE A 39 4.03 18.65 4.13
CA ILE A 39 2.65 18.26 3.84
C ILE A 39 1.74 18.85 4.91
N PRO A 40 0.54 19.32 4.55
CA PRO A 40 -0.40 19.86 5.53
C PRO A 40 -0.74 18.87 6.65
N HIS A 41 -0.86 19.41 7.86
CA HIS A 41 -1.26 18.67 9.04
C HIS A 41 -2.69 18.15 8.91
N ARG A 42 -3.00 17.06 9.60
CA ARG A 42 -4.35 16.47 9.64
C ARG A 42 -4.76 16.19 11.08
N LYS A 43 -6.06 16.05 11.32
CA LYS A 43 -6.57 15.79 12.67
C LYS A 43 -5.95 14.49 13.22
N GLY A 44 -5.27 14.59 14.36
CA GLY A 44 -4.57 13.47 14.99
C GLY A 44 -3.21 13.09 14.40
N MET A 45 -2.67 13.85 13.43
CA MET A 45 -1.35 13.59 12.86
C MET A 45 -0.64 14.85 12.33
N MET A 46 0.67 14.89 12.50
CA MET A 46 1.50 15.99 12.01
C MET A 46 1.47 16.14 10.49
N SER A 47 1.37 15.07 9.70
CA SER A 47 1.36 15.19 8.24
C SER A 47 0.66 13.99 7.61
N GLY A 48 -0.33 14.26 6.75
CA GLY A 48 -1.15 13.19 6.16
C GLY A 48 -1.78 13.53 4.82
N ARG A 49 -1.94 12.51 3.97
CA ARG A 49 -2.64 12.60 2.68
C ARG A 49 -3.56 11.40 2.45
N TYR A 50 -4.48 11.56 1.51
CA TYR A 50 -5.38 10.51 1.04
C TYR A 50 -4.95 10.09 -0.38
N PRO A 51 -4.07 9.10 -0.55
CA PRO A 51 -3.62 8.66 -1.87
C PRO A 51 -4.67 7.78 -2.58
N ILE A 52 -5.77 8.38 -3.04
CA ILE A 52 -6.95 7.66 -3.59
C ILE A 52 -6.58 6.65 -4.68
N ASN A 53 -5.87 7.09 -5.72
CA ASN A 53 -5.51 6.21 -6.85
C ASN A 53 -4.52 5.13 -6.44
N GLY A 54 -3.60 5.44 -5.51
CA GLY A 54 -2.70 4.45 -4.95
C GLY A 54 -3.47 3.37 -4.18
N SER A 55 -4.37 3.78 -3.29
CA SER A 55 -5.17 2.85 -2.50
C SER A 55 -6.03 1.92 -3.37
N LYS A 56 -6.63 2.43 -4.46
CA LYS A 56 -7.39 1.60 -5.40
C LYS A 56 -6.55 0.46 -6.00
N GLU A 57 -5.36 0.78 -6.51
CA GLU A 57 -4.46 -0.23 -7.07
C GLU A 57 -3.98 -1.22 -6.01
N PHE A 58 -3.63 -0.73 -4.81
CA PHE A 58 -3.18 -1.61 -3.72
C PHE A 58 -4.27 -2.58 -3.25
N ILE A 59 -5.55 -2.17 -3.22
CA ILE A 59 -6.66 -3.08 -2.90
C ILE A 59 -6.74 -4.22 -3.93
N ASN A 60 -6.54 -3.94 -5.21
CA ASN A 60 -6.54 -4.97 -6.25
C ASN A 60 -5.39 -5.97 -6.05
N ILE A 61 -4.19 -5.48 -5.75
CA ILE A 61 -3.02 -6.34 -5.47
C ILE A 61 -3.26 -7.19 -4.20
N LEU A 62 -3.82 -6.61 -3.14
CA LEU A 62 -4.11 -7.32 -1.89
C LEU A 62 -5.18 -8.40 -2.06
N LYS A 63 -6.19 -8.17 -2.91
CA LYS A 63 -7.16 -9.21 -3.27
C LYS A 63 -6.50 -10.40 -3.98
N GLY A 64 -5.57 -10.11 -4.90
CA GLY A 64 -4.75 -11.14 -5.54
C GLY A 64 -3.89 -11.91 -4.52
N LEU A 65 -3.25 -11.18 -3.59
CA LEU A 65 -2.47 -11.78 -2.51
C LEU A 65 -3.34 -12.69 -1.63
N LYS A 66 -4.58 -12.28 -1.30
CA LYS A 66 -5.53 -13.13 -0.56
C LYS A 66 -5.84 -14.41 -1.31
N GLY A 67 -6.08 -14.33 -2.62
CA GLY A 67 -6.28 -15.51 -3.47
C GLY A 67 -5.07 -16.47 -3.43
N ASN A 68 -3.86 -15.93 -3.53
CA ASN A 68 -2.63 -16.73 -3.45
C ASN A 68 -2.46 -17.42 -2.08
N VAL A 69 -2.83 -16.74 -0.99
CA VAL A 69 -2.79 -17.30 0.36
C VAL A 69 -3.71 -18.51 0.47
N VAL A 70 -4.93 -18.40 -0.03
CA VAL A 70 -5.91 -19.51 -0.06
C VAL A 70 -5.42 -20.68 -0.91
N VAL A 71 -4.90 -20.40 -2.10
CA VAL A 71 -4.36 -21.43 -3.01
C VAL A 71 -3.19 -22.19 -2.38
N ASN A 72 -2.34 -21.48 -1.63
CA ASN A 72 -1.20 -22.07 -0.93
C ASN A 72 -1.59 -22.75 0.40
N GLY A 73 -2.88 -22.82 0.75
CA GLY A 73 -3.36 -23.48 1.96
C GLY A 73 -2.97 -22.78 3.27
N MET A 74 -2.65 -21.49 3.22
CA MET A 74 -2.28 -20.72 4.40
C MET A 74 -3.53 -20.24 5.17
N ASP A 75 -3.40 -20.14 6.50
CA ASP A 75 -4.45 -19.64 7.40
C ASP A 75 -4.56 -18.11 7.29
N ILE A 76 -5.67 -17.62 6.73
CA ILE A 76 -5.90 -16.18 6.46
C ILE A 76 -5.82 -15.34 7.73
N ASP A 77 -6.27 -15.88 8.87
CA ASP A 77 -6.36 -15.12 10.12
C ASP A 77 -4.99 -14.93 10.78
N LYS A 78 -4.09 -15.90 10.59
CA LYS A 78 -2.71 -15.85 11.08
C LYS A 78 -1.73 -15.22 10.08
N THR A 79 -2.17 -15.04 8.84
CA THR A 79 -1.35 -14.46 7.79
C THR A 79 -1.27 -12.93 7.93
N ARG A 80 -0.05 -12.40 7.96
CA ARG A 80 0.22 -10.96 7.99
C ARG A 80 1.10 -10.56 6.82
N ILE A 81 0.98 -9.30 6.40
CA ILE A 81 1.84 -8.72 5.37
C ILE A 81 3.23 -8.51 5.99
N SER A 82 4.18 -9.38 5.66
CA SER A 82 5.55 -9.37 6.19
C SER A 82 6.40 -8.31 5.51
N LEU A 83 6.40 -8.33 4.17
CA LEU A 83 7.12 -7.39 3.33
C LEU A 83 6.13 -6.57 2.50
N ALA A 84 6.29 -5.25 2.55
CA ALA A 84 5.64 -4.34 1.63
C ALA A 84 6.68 -3.33 1.15
N SER A 85 7.04 -3.41 -0.13
CA SER A 85 8.09 -2.57 -0.72
C SER A 85 7.64 -1.98 -2.04
N ALA A 86 8.13 -0.77 -2.33
CA ALA A 86 7.85 -0.06 -3.57
C ALA A 86 9.16 0.50 -4.16
N THR A 87 9.48 0.14 -5.40
CA THR A 87 10.71 0.53 -6.09
C THR A 87 10.42 1.27 -7.39
N TRP A 88 11.40 2.02 -7.92
CA TRP A 88 11.24 2.65 -9.23
C TRP A 88 11.16 1.58 -10.32
N ALA A 89 10.16 1.69 -11.19
CA ALA A 89 10.07 0.90 -12.41
C ALA A 89 10.69 1.66 -13.59
N ARG A 90 10.78 1.03 -14.77
CA ARG A 90 11.23 1.68 -16.01
C ARG A 90 10.47 2.99 -16.25
N ARG A 91 11.20 4.09 -16.43
CA ARG A 91 10.66 5.45 -16.56
C ARG A 91 10.73 5.91 -18.02
N PRO A 92 9.70 5.67 -18.85
CA PRO A 92 9.72 6.12 -20.24
C PRO A 92 9.78 7.64 -20.33
N LEU A 93 10.42 8.13 -21.38
CA LEU A 93 10.45 9.54 -21.71
C LEU A 93 9.06 9.99 -22.20
N ARG A 94 8.69 11.20 -21.82
CA ARG A 94 7.55 11.96 -22.30
C ARG A 94 8.06 13.19 -23.06
N ARG A 95 7.14 13.94 -23.66
CA ARG A 95 7.43 15.20 -24.38
C ARG A 95 8.36 16.12 -23.57
N ALA A 96 9.28 16.78 -24.27
CA ALA A 96 10.29 17.68 -23.69
C ALA A 96 11.22 16.98 -22.67
N GLY A 97 11.60 15.72 -22.92
CA GLY A 97 12.58 14.99 -22.10
C GLY A 97 12.10 14.61 -20.69
N ARG A 98 10.83 14.85 -20.34
CA ARG A 98 10.30 14.58 -19.00
C ARG A 98 10.14 13.08 -18.78
N LYS A 99 10.71 12.52 -17.71
CA LYS A 99 10.57 11.09 -17.38
C LYS A 99 9.26 10.82 -16.62
N ALA A 100 8.44 9.89 -17.12
CA ALA A 100 7.29 9.38 -16.39
C ALA A 100 7.73 8.77 -15.04
N LYS A 101 6.81 8.69 -14.07
CA LYS A 101 7.05 8.03 -12.79
C LYS A 101 6.24 6.74 -12.76
N ARG A 102 6.91 5.60 -12.88
CA ARG A 102 6.33 4.26 -12.69
C ARG A 102 6.95 3.61 -11.44
N THR A 103 6.25 2.65 -10.85
CA THR A 103 6.65 2.04 -9.58
C THR A 103 6.26 0.58 -9.62
N ASN A 104 7.18 -0.28 -9.20
CA ASN A 104 6.91 -1.70 -8.95
C ASN A 104 6.59 -1.86 -7.47
N VAL A 105 5.67 -2.75 -7.13
CA VAL A 105 5.26 -3.03 -5.76
C VAL A 105 5.42 -4.53 -5.52
N ILE A 106 6.05 -4.87 -4.40
CA ILE A 106 6.21 -6.26 -3.94
C ILE A 106 5.53 -6.36 -2.59
N LEU A 107 4.59 -7.30 -2.48
CA LEU A 107 3.90 -7.65 -1.24
C LEU A 107 4.14 -9.13 -0.98
N GLU A 108 4.58 -9.46 0.23
CA GLU A 108 4.71 -10.82 0.70
C GLU A 108 3.89 -10.99 1.97
N ALA A 109 3.27 -12.15 2.09
CA ALA A 109 2.49 -12.53 3.25
C ALA A 109 3.17 -13.74 3.90
N MET A 110 3.19 -13.75 5.24
CA MET A 110 3.77 -14.84 6.02
C MET A 110 2.84 -15.17 7.18
N GLU A 111 2.71 -16.45 7.48
CA GLU A 111 2.05 -16.92 8.69
C GLU A 111 2.93 -16.64 9.90
N ILE A 112 2.37 -15.98 10.91
CA ILE A 112 3.07 -15.82 12.17
C ILE A 112 2.95 -17.14 12.94
N LYS A 113 4.06 -17.85 13.05
CA LYS A 113 4.21 -18.94 14.04
C LYS A 113 4.48 -18.30 15.39
N LYS A 114 3.60 -18.57 16.35
CA LYS A 114 3.80 -18.22 17.76
C LYS A 114 4.95 -19.01 18.35
#